data_AF-A0A812PMP2-F1
#
_entry.id   AF-A0A812PMP2-F1
#
_cell.length_a   1.000
_cell.length_b   1.000
_cell.length_c   1.000
_cell.angle_alpha   90.00
_cell.angle_beta   90.00
_cell.angle_gamma   90.00
#
_symmetry.space_group_name_H-M   'P 1'
#
loop_
_entity.id
_entity.type
_entity.pdbx_description
1 polymer ?
#
loop_
_entity_poly.entity_id
_entity_poly.type
_entity_poly.pdbx_seq_one_letter_code
_entity_poly.pdbx_strand_id
1 'polypeptide(L)'
;MRYPRITPAWLKHEKQVLRFYGFFQESIPERWDENSRYRHVYIMYFMEDGTIGINEPKVENSGIAQGTFLKRSRVLNEDGIPIGPDDMRVGQDLTLHGRTYHISGCDRFTRWFFEENGIQLGE
;
A
#
# COMPACT_ATOMS: atom_id res chain seq x y z
N MET A 1 -24.43 2.18 -29.94
CA MET A 1 -23.64 1.59 -28.84
C MET A 1 -24.56 1.48 -27.63
N ARG A 2 -25.00 0.28 -27.21
CA ARG A 2 -25.78 0.13 -25.96
C ARG A 2 -24.79 0.04 -24.80
N TYR A 3 -24.81 1.02 -23.91
CA TYR A 3 -24.04 0.93 -22.67
C TYR A 3 -24.59 -0.20 -21.80
N PRO A 4 -23.74 -1.03 -21.15
CA PRO A 4 -24.21 -2.08 -20.26
C PRO A 4 -24.98 -1.45 -19.08
N ARG A 5 -26.08 -2.10 -18.68
CA ARG A 5 -26.93 -1.67 -17.55
C ARG A 5 -26.21 -1.69 -16.20
N ILE A 6 -25.15 -2.51 -16.10
CA ILE A 6 -24.24 -2.59 -14.96
C ILE A 6 -22.87 -2.15 -15.48
N THR A 7 -22.40 -1.01 -14.98
CA THR A 7 -21.06 -0.51 -15.27
C THR A 7 -20.03 -1.53 -14.75
N PRO A 8 -19.14 -2.07 -15.60
CA PRO A 8 -18.13 -3.02 -15.14
C PRO A 8 -17.18 -2.33 -14.14
N ALA A 9 -16.63 -3.10 -13.19
CA ALA A 9 -15.84 -2.56 -12.07
C ALA A 9 -14.71 -1.62 -12.50
N TRP A 10 -14.02 -1.93 -13.61
CA TRP A 10 -12.96 -1.09 -14.18
C TRP A 10 -13.43 0.30 -14.62
N LEU A 11 -14.69 0.44 -15.05
CA LEU A 11 -15.29 1.71 -15.45
C LEU A 11 -15.90 2.47 -14.25
N LYS A 12 -16.23 1.76 -13.17
CA LYS A 12 -16.74 2.37 -11.92
C LYS A 12 -15.60 2.94 -11.05
N HIS A 13 -14.43 2.32 -11.08
CA HIS A 13 -13.25 2.69 -10.27
C HIS A 13 -12.11 3.31 -11.09
N GLU A 14 -12.38 3.79 -12.29
CA GLU A 14 -11.36 4.38 -13.17
C GLU A 14 -10.58 5.45 -12.38
N LYS A 15 -9.27 5.22 -12.18
CA LYS A 15 -8.31 6.09 -11.45
C LYS A 15 -8.49 6.21 -9.94
N GLN A 16 -9.37 5.43 -9.30
CA GLN A 16 -9.47 5.45 -7.84
C GLN A 16 -8.42 4.53 -7.22
N VAL A 17 -7.62 5.09 -6.30
CA VAL A 17 -6.51 4.39 -5.64
C VAL A 17 -6.67 4.58 -4.14
N LEU A 18 -6.63 3.47 -3.39
CA LEU A 18 -6.53 3.52 -1.94
C LEU A 18 -5.07 3.70 -1.58
N ARG A 19 -4.77 4.67 -0.73
CA ARG A 19 -3.40 5.03 -0.37
C ARG A 19 -3.24 5.02 1.14
N PHE A 20 -2.32 4.18 1.58
CA PHE A 20 -1.93 4.01 2.96
C PHE A 20 -0.53 4.59 3.18
N TYR A 21 -0.33 5.15 4.36
CA TYR A 21 0.95 5.58 4.89
C TYR A 21 1.49 4.45 5.75
N GLY A 22 2.77 4.15 5.60
CA GLY A 22 3.42 3.16 6.43
C GLY A 22 4.92 3.34 6.47
N PHE A 23 5.58 2.44 7.20
CA PHE A 23 7.03 2.37 7.23
C PHE A 23 7.48 0.94 7.46
N PHE A 24 8.75 0.66 7.16
CA PHE A 24 9.38 -0.61 7.54
C PHE A 24 10.77 -0.35 8.09
N GLN A 25 11.27 -1.27 8.91
CA GLN A 25 12.62 -1.22 9.45
C GLN A 25 13.58 -1.94 8.49
N GLU A 26 14.63 -1.24 8.08
CA GLU A 26 15.72 -1.78 7.28
C GLU A 26 16.94 -1.99 8.18
N SER A 27 17.46 -3.21 8.23
CA SER A 27 18.71 -3.52 8.94
C SER A 27 19.91 -3.05 8.11
N ILE A 28 20.86 -2.36 8.75
CA ILE A 28 22.09 -1.89 8.12
C ILE A 28 23.27 -2.54 8.85
N PRO A 29 23.71 -3.73 8.43
CA PRO A 29 24.77 -4.44 9.12
C PRO A 29 26.16 -3.83 8.91
N GLU A 30 26.35 -2.98 7.89
CA GLU A 30 27.67 -2.44 7.52
C GLU A 30 28.09 -1.19 8.32
N ARG A 31 27.18 -0.61 9.12
CA ARG A 31 27.45 0.58 9.94
C ARG A 31 27.54 0.21 11.41
N TRP A 32 28.59 0.67 12.07
CA TRP A 32 28.80 0.46 13.51
C TRP A 32 27.98 1.42 14.38
N ASP A 33 27.55 2.55 13.80
CA ASP A 33 26.82 3.64 14.43
C ASP A 33 25.30 3.56 14.23
N GLU A 34 24.84 2.83 13.21
CA GLU A 34 23.42 2.73 12.85
C GLU A 34 23.08 1.30 12.41
N ASN A 35 22.58 0.48 13.34
CA ASN A 35 22.23 -0.92 13.06
C ASN A 35 20.91 -1.08 12.29
N SER A 36 20.04 -0.07 12.32
CA SER A 36 18.76 -0.10 11.58
C SER A 36 18.18 1.30 11.38
N ARG A 37 17.41 1.48 10.30
CA ARG A 37 16.66 2.72 10.01
C ARG A 37 15.21 2.44 9.65
N TYR A 38 14.35 3.43 9.83
CA TYR A 38 12.96 3.38 9.39
C TYR A 38 12.78 4.08 8.03
N ARG A 39 12.16 3.40 7.08
CA ARG A 39 11.85 3.93 5.75
C ARG A 39 10.35 4.07 5.57
N HIS A 40 9.91 5.31 5.36
CA HIS A 40 8.50 5.63 5.17
C HIS A 40 8.08 5.36 3.73
N VAL A 41 6.89 4.81 3.53
CA VAL A 41 6.38 4.42 2.22
C VAL A 41 4.91 4.75 2.06
N TYR A 42 4.50 4.90 0.80
CA TYR A 42 3.12 4.92 0.37
C TYR A 42 2.77 3.57 -0.23
N ILE A 43 1.83 2.86 0.40
CA ILE A 43 1.26 1.63 -0.11
C ILE A 43 -0.01 2.01 -0.87
N MET A 44 -0.07 1.67 -2.15
CA MET A 44 -1.17 2.04 -3.04
C MET A 44 -1.84 0.78 -3.56
N TYR A 45 -3.16 0.73 -3.43
CA TYR A 45 -3.99 -0.32 -4.00
C TYR A 45 -4.86 0.26 -5.11
N PHE A 46 -4.70 -0.30 -6.30
CA PHE A 46 -5.39 0.14 -7.50
C PHE A 46 -6.70 -0.65 -7.64
N MET A 47 -7.82 0.01 -7.37
CA MET A 47 -9.14 -0.65 -7.34
C MET A 47 -9.61 -1.13 -8.72
N GLU A 48 -9.01 -0.61 -9.80
CA GLU A 48 -9.36 -1.01 -11.17
C GLU A 48 -8.98 -2.45 -11.52
N ASP A 49 -7.88 -2.98 -10.97
CA ASP A 49 -7.34 -4.29 -11.32
C ASP A 49 -6.87 -5.14 -10.13
N GLY A 50 -6.99 -4.60 -8.91
CA GLY A 50 -6.60 -5.25 -7.67
C GLY A 50 -5.09 -5.41 -7.51
N THR A 51 -4.31 -4.50 -8.09
CA THR A 51 -2.84 -4.50 -7.97
C THR A 51 -2.38 -3.61 -6.84
N ILE A 52 -1.17 -3.88 -6.33
CA ILE A 52 -0.51 -3.11 -5.28
C ILE A 52 0.79 -2.52 -5.83
N GLY A 53 1.08 -1.29 -5.46
CA GLY A 53 2.38 -0.64 -5.68
C GLY A 53 2.87 0.03 -4.41
N ILE A 54 4.19 0.11 -4.23
CA ILE A 54 4.80 0.76 -3.07
C ILE A 54 5.84 1.76 -3.57
N ASN A 55 5.71 3.01 -3.10
CA ASN A 55 6.68 4.06 -3.38
C ASN A 55 7.17 4.68 -2.08
N GLU A 56 8.47 4.90 -1.98
CA GLU A 56 9.04 5.76 -0.96
C GLU A 56 9.10 7.21 -1.47
N PRO A 57 8.64 8.18 -0.67
CA PRO A 57 8.79 9.60 -1.00
C PRO A 57 10.27 9.97 -1.09
N LYS A 58 10.62 10.77 -2.10
CA LYS A 58 11.96 11.35 -2.21
C LYS A 58 12.17 12.36 -1.09
N VAL A 59 13.29 12.22 -0.39
CA VAL A 59 13.75 13.12 0.67
C VAL A 59 15.10 13.68 0.24
N GLU A 60 15.21 15.01 0.19
CA GLU A 60 16.47 15.66 -0.18
C GLU A 60 17.56 15.32 0.83
N ASN A 61 18.79 15.14 0.32
CA ASN A 61 19.98 14.80 1.12
C ASN A 61 19.87 13.47 1.90
N SER A 62 19.00 12.55 1.49
CA SER A 62 18.84 11.23 2.13
C SER A 62 20.04 10.29 1.93
N GLY A 63 20.86 10.52 0.90
CA GLY A 63 22.03 9.69 0.61
C GLY A 63 21.72 8.25 0.19
N ILE A 64 20.45 7.92 -0.10
CA ILE A 64 20.01 6.58 -0.48
C ILE A 64 19.15 6.59 -1.74
N ALA A 65 19.09 5.45 -2.43
CA ALA A 65 18.19 5.27 -3.56
C ALA A 65 16.73 5.22 -3.06
N GLN A 66 15.90 6.14 -3.56
CA GLN A 66 14.49 6.28 -3.20
C GLN A 66 13.60 6.22 -4.44
N GLY A 67 12.31 5.93 -4.23
CA GLY A 67 11.31 5.84 -5.29
C GLY A 67 10.53 4.53 -5.24
N THR A 68 10.40 3.84 -6.38
CA THR A 68 9.57 2.63 -6.46
C THR A 68 10.20 1.46 -5.74
N PHE A 69 9.57 1.05 -4.64
CA PHE A 69 9.93 -0.14 -3.87
C PHE A 69 9.32 -1.40 -4.47
N LEU A 70 8.04 -1.33 -4.81
CA LEU A 70 7.30 -2.39 -5.46
C LEU A 70 6.60 -1.81 -6.67
N LYS A 71 6.97 -2.30 -7.85
CA LYS A 71 6.26 -1.98 -9.08
C LYS A 71 4.83 -2.53 -8.98
N ARG A 72 3.89 -1.84 -9.62
CA ARG A 72 2.49 -2.22 -9.67
C ARG A 72 2.34 -3.66 -10.17
N SER A 73 1.86 -4.55 -9.31
CA SER A 73 1.63 -5.96 -9.62
C SER A 73 0.55 -6.54 -8.71
N ARG A 74 0.02 -7.72 -9.06
CA ARG A 74 -0.81 -8.49 -8.12
C ARG A 74 0.11 -9.13 -7.10
N VAL A 75 -0.18 -8.92 -5.83
CA VAL A 75 0.55 -9.51 -4.72
C VAL A 75 -0.33 -10.55 -4.05
N LEU A 76 0.26 -11.69 -3.76
CA LEU A 76 -0.39 -12.80 -3.07
C LEU A 76 0.14 -12.86 -1.64
N ASN A 77 -0.72 -13.27 -0.71
CA ASN A 77 -0.31 -13.62 0.65
C ASN A 77 0.45 -14.96 0.68
N GLU A 78 0.83 -15.42 1.87
CA GLU A 78 1.55 -16.69 2.06
C GLU A 78 0.72 -17.91 1.62
N ASP A 79 -0.61 -17.82 1.68
CA ASP A 79 -1.54 -18.86 1.23
C ASP A 79 -1.82 -18.81 -0.29
N GLY A 80 -1.20 -17.89 -1.02
CA GLY A 80 -1.43 -17.71 -2.46
C GLY A 80 -2.73 -16.96 -2.82
N ILE A 81 -3.40 -16.37 -1.84
CA ILE A 81 -4.63 -15.58 -2.02
C ILE A 81 -4.24 -14.12 -2.36
N PRO A 82 -4.87 -13.51 -3.37
CA PRO A 82 -4.62 -12.10 -3.70
C PRO A 82 -4.97 -11.17 -2.54
N ILE A 83 -4.05 -10.27 -2.21
CA ILE A 83 -4.24 -9.30 -1.15
C ILE A 83 -5.26 -8.24 -1.61
N GLY A 84 -6.27 -8.01 -0.77
CA GLY A 84 -7.33 -7.06 -0.99
C GLY A 84 -7.26 -5.81 -0.09
N PRO A 85 -8.22 -4.89 -0.23
CA PRO A 85 -8.37 -3.74 0.67
C PRO A 85 -8.58 -4.16 2.13
N ASP A 86 -9.21 -5.31 2.34
CA ASP A 86 -9.54 -5.81 3.68
C ASP A 86 -8.34 -6.25 4.51
N ASP A 87 -7.25 -6.63 3.84
CA ASP A 87 -6.00 -7.02 4.47
C ASP A 87 -5.16 -5.80 4.91
N MET A 88 -5.53 -4.59 4.49
CA MET A 88 -4.83 -3.36 4.82
C MET A 88 -5.62 -2.58 5.88
N ARG A 89 -5.07 -2.53 7.10
CA ARG A 89 -5.66 -1.86 8.25
C ARG A 89 -4.64 -0.94 8.90
N VAL A 90 -5.07 0.25 9.30
CA VAL A 90 -4.26 1.18 10.09
C VAL A 90 -3.96 0.55 11.45
N GLY A 91 -2.71 0.68 11.89
CA GLY A 91 -2.18 0.08 13.10
C GLY A 91 -1.77 -1.40 12.96
N GLN A 92 -1.93 -2.00 11.77
CA GLN A 92 -1.56 -3.39 11.51
C GLN A 92 -0.35 -3.51 10.59
N ASP A 93 0.28 -4.67 10.66
CA ASP A 93 1.42 -5.03 9.84
C ASP A 93 0.98 -5.77 8.57
N LEU A 94 1.54 -5.38 7.43
CA LEU A 94 1.33 -5.99 6.13
C LEU A 94 2.65 -6.58 5.63
N THR A 95 2.71 -7.90 5.45
CA THR A 95 3.90 -8.57 4.93
C THR A 95 3.78 -8.81 3.43
N LEU A 96 4.69 -8.23 2.64
CA LEU A 96 4.74 -8.39 1.19
C LEU A 96 6.17 -8.78 0.76
N HIS A 97 6.30 -9.89 0.03
CA HIS A 97 7.59 -10.38 -0.49
C HIS A 97 8.70 -10.46 0.58
N GLY A 98 8.35 -10.95 1.78
CA GLY A 98 9.29 -11.12 2.89
C GLY A 98 9.70 -9.82 3.61
N ARG A 99 9.01 -8.70 3.34
CA ARG A 99 9.16 -7.45 4.09
C ARG A 99 7.86 -7.10 4.79
N THR A 100 7.96 -6.74 6.06
CA THR A 100 6.82 -6.32 6.88
C THR A 100 6.74 -4.80 6.93
N TYR A 101 5.60 -4.26 6.53
CA TYR A 101 5.29 -2.83 6.51
C TYR A 101 4.26 -2.55 7.59
N HIS A 102 4.58 -1.65 8.51
CA HIS A 102 3.61 -1.17 9.48
C HIS A 102 2.76 -0.06 8.86
N ILE A 103 1.44 -0.22 8.84
CA ILE A 103 0.51 0.78 8.30
C ILE A 103 0.20 1.78 9.39
N SER A 104 0.70 3.01 9.26
CA SER A 104 0.52 4.08 10.25
C SER A 104 -0.69 4.98 9.97
N GLY A 105 -1.26 4.92 8.77
CA GLY A 105 -2.42 5.73 8.42
C GLY A 105 -2.87 5.58 6.98
N CYS A 106 -3.82 6.41 6.55
CA CYS A 106 -4.28 6.48 5.18
C CYS A 106 -4.70 7.89 4.81
N ASP A 107 -4.92 8.13 3.51
CA ASP A 107 -5.44 9.41 3.07
C ASP A 107 -6.96 9.55 3.25
N ARG A 108 -7.47 10.77 3.03
CA ARG A 108 -8.89 11.11 3.24
C ARG A 108 -9.83 10.27 2.36
N PHE A 109 -9.42 9.98 1.12
CA PHE A 109 -10.25 9.19 0.21
C PHE A 109 -10.35 7.74 0.68
N THR A 110 -9.23 7.16 1.11
CA THR A 110 -9.18 5.79 1.63
C THR A 110 -10.02 5.66 2.90
N ARG A 111 -9.93 6.64 3.81
CA ARG A 111 -10.77 6.67 5.02
C ARG A 111 -12.25 6.69 4.67
N TRP A 112 -12.67 7.63 3.81
CA TRP A 112 -14.05 7.73 3.34
C TRP A 112 -14.52 6.44 2.67
N PHE A 113 -13.69 5.82 1.83
CA PHE A 113 -14.03 4.55 1.18
C PHE A 113 -14.31 3.43 2.18
N PHE A 114 -13.48 3.31 3.22
CA PHE A 114 -13.67 2.28 4.25
C PHE A 114 -14.95 2.54 5.06
N GLU A 115 -15.20 3.79 5.45
CA GLU A 115 -16.40 4.20 6.18
C GLU A 115 -17.69 3.91 5.39
N GLU A 116 -17.75 4.30 4.11
CA GLU A 116 -18.93 4.09 3.25
C GLU A 116 -19.21 2.61 2.96
N ASN A 117 -18.17 1.77 2.92
CA ASN A 117 -18.31 0.34 2.69
C ASN A 117 -18.47 -0.46 3.99
N GLY A 118 -18.53 0.21 5.15
CA GLY A 118 -18.66 -0.44 6.46
C GLY A 118 -17.45 -1.29 6.84
N ILE A 119 -16.29 -0.99 6.27
CA ILE A 119 -15.03 -1.70 6.49
C ILE A 119 -14.29 -1.02 7.65
N GLN A 120 -13.93 -1.77 8.68
CA GLN A 120 -13.19 -1.22 9.82
C GLN A 120 -11.77 -0.87 9.39
N LEU A 121 -11.38 0.40 9.49
CA LEU A 121 -10.05 0.86 9.06
C LEU A 121 -8.94 0.53 10.07
N GLY A 122 -9.27 0.44 11.37
CA GLY A 122 -8.29 0.45 12.46
C GLY A 122 -8.09 1.85 13.03
N GLU A 123 -7.54 1.94 14.24
CA GLU A 123 -7.21 3.19 14.95
C GLU A 123 -5.72 3.49 14.94
#